data_AF-A0AAW8BHD7-F1
#
_entry.id   AF-A0AAW8BHD7-F1
#
_cell.length_a   1.000
_cell.length_b   1.000
_cell.length_c   1.000
_cell.angle_alpha   90.00
_cell.angle_beta   90.00
_cell.angle_gamma   90.00
#
_symmetry.space_group_name_H-M   'P 1'
#
loop_
_entity.id
_entity.type
_entity.pdbx_description
1 polymer ?
#
loop_
_entity_poly.entity_id
_entity_poly.type
_entity_poly.pdbx_seq_one_letter_code
_entity_poly.pdbx_strand_id
1 'polypeptide(L)' 'MSIAQLVITAVVLEGRSKSEVAREYHVSRYWVQQLVKRYHDEGEAALALLPCHGYCGIDFLQPRQTD' A
#
# COMPACT_ATOMS: atom_id res chain seq x y z
N MET A 1 -6.45 9.62 8.79
CA MET A 1 -6.19 9.11 7.43
C MET A 1 -4.89 8.34 7.47
N SER A 2 -4.89 7.07 7.01
CA SER A 2 -3.67 6.25 6.96
C SER A 2 -2.91 6.52 5.66
N ILE A 3 -1.58 6.43 5.70
CA ILE A 3 -0.74 6.59 4.50
C ILE A 3 -1.09 5.58 3.39
N ALA A 4 -1.58 4.39 3.75
CA ALA A 4 -2.11 3.42 2.80
C ALA A 4 -3.31 3.95 2.01
N GLN A 5 -4.22 4.66 2.67
CA GLN A 5 -5.38 5.28 2.02
C GLN A 5 -4.93 6.41 1.08
N LEU A 6 -3.94 7.21 1.49
CA LEU A 6 -3.39 8.29 0.65
C LEU A 6 -2.75 7.73 -0.63
N VAL A 7 -1.92 6.70 -0.48
CA VAL A 7 -1.24 6.06 -1.63
C VAL A 7 -2.23 5.40 -2.57
N ILE A 8 -3.24 4.68 -2.06
CA ILE A 8 -4.27 4.07 -2.92
C ILE A 8 -5.09 5.14 -3.62
N THR A 9 -5.48 6.21 -2.93
CA THR A 9 -6.22 7.33 -3.52
C THR A 9 -5.43 7.97 -4.66
N ALA A 10 -4.15 8.31 -4.43
CA ALA A 10 -3.31 8.91 -5.45
C ALA A 10 -3.10 7.99 -6.68
N VAL A 11 -2.96 6.68 -6.48
CA VAL A 11 -2.73 5.75 -7.59
C VAL A 11 -4.03 5.39 -8.34
N VAL A 12 -5.11 5.12 -7.61
CA VAL A 12 -6.35 4.57 -8.17
C VAL A 12 -7.31 5.67 -8.60
N LEU A 13 -7.49 6.71 -7.77
CA LEU A 13 -8.41 7.81 -8.08
C LEU A 13 -7.74 8.89 -8.95
N GLU A 14 -6.50 9.27 -8.66
CA GLU A 14 -5.79 10.27 -9.48
C GLU A 14 -5.01 9.66 -10.66
N GLY A 15 -4.88 8.33 -10.73
CA GLY A 15 -4.17 7.66 -11.82
C GLY A 15 -2.66 7.91 -11.86
N ARG A 16 -2.07 8.38 -10.75
CA ARG A 16 -0.64 8.68 -10.65
C ARG A 16 0.21 7.42 -10.78
N SER A 17 1.45 7.60 -11.24
CA SER A 17 2.37 6.48 -11.34
C SER A 17 2.81 5.98 -9.96
N LYS A 18 2.82 4.66 -9.75
CA LYS A 18 3.19 4.03 -8.47
C LYS A 18 4.57 4.47 -7.97
N SER A 19 5.49 4.72 -8.91
CA SER A 19 6.87 5.13 -8.64
C SER A 19 6.99 6.58 -8.19
N GLU A 20 6.11 7.46 -8.66
CA GLU A 20 6.02 8.87 -8.28
C GLU A 20 5.42 8.99 -6.88
N VAL A 21 4.28 8.34 -6.65
CA VAL A 21 3.62 8.27 -5.34
C VAL A 21 4.55 7.68 -4.27
N ALA A 22 5.30 6.63 -4.61
CA ALA A 22 6.27 6.05 -3.68
C ALA A 22 7.35 7.06 -3.22
N ARG A 23 7.82 7.92 -4.13
CA ARG A 23 8.81 8.95 -3.82
C ARG A 23 8.20 10.09 -3.02
N GLU A 24 7.02 10.55 -3.42
CA GLU A 24 6.31 11.66 -2.79
C GLU A 24 5.97 11.36 -1.32
N TYR A 25 5.53 10.14 -1.04
CA TYR A 25 5.19 9.72 0.33
C TYR A 25 6.35 9.01 1.06
N HIS A 26 7.56 9.00 0.49
CA HIS A 26 8.75 8.36 1.08
C HIS A 26 8.54 6.89 1.47
N VAL A 27 7.75 6.16 0.68
CA VAL A 27 7.43 4.75 0.91
C VAL A 27 8.14 3.84 -0.09
N SER A 28 8.41 2.61 0.32
CA SER A 28 9.02 1.63 -0.58
C SER A 28 8.12 1.35 -1.80
N ARG A 29 8.71 1.43 -3.01
CA ARG A 29 8.03 1.07 -4.27
C ARG A 29 7.47 -0.35 -4.25
N TYR A 30 8.18 -1.28 -3.62
CA TYR A 30 7.74 -2.66 -3.48
C TYR A 30 6.44 -2.76 -2.68
N TRP A 31 6.36 -2.00 -1.58
CA TRP A 31 5.16 -1.91 -0.77
C TRP A 31 3.98 -1.32 -1.55
N VAL A 32 4.19 -0.24 -2.33
CA VAL A 32 3.13 0.34 -3.18
C VAL A 32 2.60 -0.66 -4.21
N GLN A 33 3.48 -1.44 -4.84
CA GLN A 33 3.06 -2.46 -5.80
C GLN A 33 2.20 -3.56 -5.13
N GLN A 34 2.64 -4.06 -3.97
CA GLN A 34 1.90 -5.07 -3.21
C GLN A 34 0.57 -4.53 -2.69
N LEU A 35 0.54 -3.30 -2.19
CA LEU A 35 -0.66 -2.64 -1.69
C LEU A 35 -1.71 -2.50 -2.80
N VAL A 36 -1.32 -2.00 -3.98
CA VAL A 36 -2.27 -1.85 -5.09
C VAL A 36 -2.74 -3.20 -5.61
N LYS A 37 -1.87 -4.21 -5.67
CA LYS A 37 -2.28 -5.56 -6.05
C LYS A 37 -3.37 -6.09 -5.10
N ARG A 38 -3.15 -5.99 -3.79
CA ARG A 38 -4.15 -6.42 -2.79
C ARG A 38 -5.42 -5.58 -2.83
N TYR A 39 -5.33 -4.28 -3.08
CA TYR A 39 -6.51 -3.43 -3.25
C TYR A 39 -7.35 -3.86 -4.45
N HIS A 40 -6.74 -4.38 -5.52
CA HIS A 40 -7.51 -4.97 -6.63
C HIS A 40 -8.15 -6.32 -6.29
N ASP A 41 -7.49 -7.15 -5.48
CA ASP A 41 -8.02 -8.46 -5.07
C ASP A 41 -9.11 -8.36 -3.98
N GLU A 42 -8.93 -7.50 -2.98
CA GLU A 42 -9.76 -7.43 -1.77
C GLU A 42 -10.49 -6.08 -1.58
N GLY A 43 -10.12 -5.03 -2.33
CA GLY A 43 -10.73 -3.69 -2.21
C GLY A 43 -10.37 -2.96 -0.91
N GLU A 44 -11.34 -2.26 -0.33
CA GLU A 44 -11.23 -1.56 0.96
C GLU A 44 -10.80 -2.48 2.10
N ALA A 45 -11.05 -3.79 1.98
CA ALA A 45 -10.59 -4.78 2.93
C ALA A 45 -9.05 -4.79 3.05
N ALA A 46 -8.30 -4.51 1.97
CA ALA A 46 -6.84 -4.41 2.03
C ALA A 46 -6.33 -3.26 2.92
N LEU A 47 -7.16 -2.23 3.17
CA LEU A 47 -6.85 -1.11 4.08
C LEU A 47 -7.13 -1.46 5.54
N ALA A 48 -8.00 -2.45 5.79
CA ALA A 48 -8.54 -2.79 7.11
C ALA A 48 -8.13 -4.18 7.63
N LEU A 49 -7.71 -5.11 6.78
CA LEU A 49 -7.49 -6.50 7.16
C LEU A 49 -6.10 -6.75 7.72
N LEU A 50 -6.04 -6.63 9.04
CA LEU A 50 -5.50 -7.66 9.91
C LEU A 50 -6.43 -8.89 9.86
N PRO A 51 -5.98 -10.01 9.26
CA PRO A 51 -6.31 -11.31 9.81
C PRO A 51 -5.00 -12.02 10.13
N CYS A 52 -4.94 -12.56 11.34
CA CYS A 52 -3.99 -13.60 11.72
C CYS A 52 -4.26 -14.90 10.94
N HIS A 53 -4.19 -14.85 9.61
CA HIS A 53 -4.37 -16.03 8.75
C HIS A 53 -3.17 -16.15 7.80
N GLY A 54 -2.16 -16.88 8.26
CA GLY A 54 -1.43 -17.80 7.39
C GLY A 54 -0.44 -17.26 6.34
N TYR A 55 -0.02 -15.99 6.36
CA TYR A 55 1.12 -15.52 5.57
C TYR A 55 2.25 -15.02 6.49
N CYS A 56 2.89 -15.96 7.17
CA CYS A 56 4.09 -15.72 7.97
C CYS A 56 5.28 -15.49 7.01
N GLY A 57 5.56 -14.24 6.62
CA GLY A 57 6.77 -13.97 5.84
C GLY A 57 6.99 -12.60 5.22
N ILE A 58 6.12 -11.61 5.38
CA ILE A 58 6.38 -10.26 4.85
C ILE A 58 6.02 -9.21 5.90
N ASP A 59 6.95 -8.30 6.18
CA ASP A 59 6.83 -7.03 6.93
C ASP A 59 5.65 -6.17 6.39
N PHE A 60 4.40 -6.59 6.57
CA PHE A 60 3.32 -6.13 5.69
C PHE A 60 2.55 -4.90 6.15
N LEU A 61 2.70 -4.44 7.39
CA LEU A 61 1.73 -3.46 7.91
C LEU A 61 2.26 -2.05 8.19
N GLN A 62 3.52 -1.74 7.89
CA GLN A 62 3.98 -0.36 7.94
C GLN A 62 4.81 -0.03 6.72
N PRO A 63 4.62 1.13 6.10
CA PRO A 63 5.64 1.62 5.20
C PRO A 63 6.92 1.70 6.03
N ARG A 64 7.95 0.93 5.62
CA ARG A 64 9.31 1.36 5.95
C ARG A 64 9.48 2.69 5.24
N GLN A 65 9.27 3.78 5.98
CA GLN A 65 9.66 5.09 5.53
C GLN A 65 11.16 5.00 5.28
N THR A 66 11.56 5.16 4.03
CA THR A 66 12.97 5.33 3.71
C THR A 66 13.38 6.67 4.31
N ASP A 67 14.25 6.62 5.31
CA ASP A 67 14.93 7.79 5.92
C ASP A 67 15.60 8.65 4.84
#